data_AF-A0A523K2S6-F1
#
_entry.id   AF-A0A523K2S6-F1
#
_cell.length_a   1.000
_cell.length_b   1.000
_cell.length_c   1.000
_cell.angle_alpha   90.00
_cell.angle_beta   90.00
_cell.angle_gamma   90.00
#
_symmetry.space_group_name_H-M   'P 1'
#
loop_
_entity.id
_entity.type
_entity.pdbx_description
1 polymer ?
#
loop_
_entity_poly.entity_id
_entity_poly.type
_entity_poly.pdbx_seq_one_letter_code
_entity_poly.pdbx_strand_id
1 'polypeptide(L)'
;MSGNVEPVSAHRITSVQRRCGRAAGASIPARLLLVALLVGSGGALADHAPDHRASSAAPESGFNPLSILQQLTGNSVNEFLDPEVAYVLTTEARDADTLVARFDIADGYYLYRDKFNFTVSDASGVVLGSTQLPDGKIKDDAYFGRMEVYYHGVEAVLLMQRATTGAVPLTLEVGYQGCADAGLCYPPMTKSVALTLPAAPAQRQGLTIGPG
;
A
#
# COMPACT_ATOMS: atom_id res chain seq x y z
N MET A 1 63.92 -22.39 -3.19
CA MET A 1 63.25 -21.16 -3.65
C MET A 1 63.49 -21.00 -5.14
N SER A 2 62.48 -21.30 -5.96
CA SER A 2 62.39 -20.99 -7.39
C SER A 2 60.98 -21.34 -7.83
N GLY A 3 60.31 -20.46 -8.56
CA GLY A 3 58.98 -20.74 -9.11
C GLY A 3 58.31 -19.50 -9.68
N ASN A 4 58.58 -19.26 -10.96
CA ASN A 4 58.04 -18.25 -11.88
C ASN A 4 56.65 -17.66 -11.60
N VAL A 5 56.56 -16.34 -11.80
CA VAL A 5 55.34 -15.60 -12.08
C VAL A 5 55.14 -15.60 -13.60
N GLU A 6 54.09 -16.28 -14.07
CA GLU A 6 53.55 -16.11 -15.43
C GLU A 6 52.26 -15.27 -15.38
N PRO A 7 52.07 -14.29 -16.28
CA PRO A 7 50.82 -13.57 -16.44
C PRO A 7 50.00 -14.17 -17.60
N VAL A 8 48.74 -14.56 -17.36
CA VAL A 8 47.84 -14.99 -18.45
C VAL A 8 46.55 -14.18 -18.43
N SER A 9 46.56 -13.19 -19.32
CA SER A 9 45.54 -12.84 -20.30
C SER A 9 44.08 -12.66 -19.86
N ALA A 10 43.70 -11.38 -19.79
CA ALA A 10 42.35 -10.91 -20.06
C ALA A 10 41.87 -11.39 -21.45
N HIS A 11 40.64 -11.90 -21.53
CA HIS A 11 39.93 -12.10 -22.80
C HIS A 11 38.45 -11.70 -22.70
N ARG A 12 38.17 -10.60 -23.40
CA ARG A 12 37.03 -10.36 -24.31
C ARG A 12 35.60 -10.54 -23.81
N ILE A 13 35.05 -9.36 -23.53
CA ILE A 13 33.73 -8.85 -23.94
C ILE A 13 33.16 -9.59 -25.16
N THR A 14 31.99 -10.21 -25.00
CA THR A 14 31.05 -10.47 -26.10
C THR A 14 29.66 -10.03 -25.68
N SER A 15 29.30 -8.83 -26.14
CA SER A 15 27.96 -8.28 -26.18
C SER A 15 27.11 -9.05 -27.18
N VAL A 16 26.07 -9.73 -26.69
CA VAL A 16 24.97 -10.23 -27.54
C VAL A 16 23.78 -9.29 -27.36
N GLN A 17 23.78 -8.24 -28.19
CA GLN A 17 22.60 -7.47 -28.55
C GLN A 17 21.96 -8.12 -29.78
N ARG A 18 20.69 -8.52 -29.66
CA ARG A 18 19.71 -8.88 -30.72
C ARG A 18 18.47 -9.39 -29.96
N ARG A 19 17.24 -8.88 -30.13
CA ARG A 19 16.59 -8.48 -31.38
C ARG A 19 15.58 -7.36 -31.15
N CYS A 20 15.58 -6.45 -32.13
CA CYS A 20 14.48 -5.58 -32.49
C CYS A 20 13.25 -6.43 -32.87
N GLY A 21 12.09 -6.13 -32.29
CA GLY A 21 10.78 -6.67 -32.68
C GLY A 21 9.78 -5.52 -32.71
N ARG A 22 9.47 -5.06 -33.92
CA ARG A 22 8.59 -3.95 -34.27
C ARG A 22 7.38 -4.53 -34.99
N ALA A 23 6.17 -4.27 -34.50
CA ALA A 23 4.90 -4.36 -35.24
C ALA A 23 3.84 -3.62 -34.42
N ALA A 24 3.34 -2.46 -34.90
CA ALA A 24 2.09 -2.35 -35.68
C ALA A 24 0.88 -2.80 -34.83
N GLY A 25 -0.03 -1.93 -34.36
CA GLY A 25 -0.79 -0.95 -35.12
C GLY A 25 -2.20 -1.51 -35.35
N ALA A 26 -3.17 -1.11 -34.51
CA ALA A 26 -4.61 -1.30 -34.71
C ALA A 26 -5.35 -0.41 -33.71
N SER A 27 -5.76 0.80 -34.10
CA SER A 27 -7.03 1.13 -34.76
C SER A 27 -8.25 1.07 -33.83
N ILE A 28 -8.70 2.28 -33.49
CA ILE A 28 -9.93 2.71 -32.84
C ILE A 28 -11.17 2.13 -33.57
N PRO A 29 -12.29 1.90 -32.87
CA PRO A 29 -13.44 2.74 -33.21
C PRO A 29 -14.17 3.26 -31.96
N ALA A 30 -14.27 4.58 -31.92
CA ALA A 30 -15.32 5.30 -31.24
C ALA A 30 -16.66 5.00 -31.92
N ARG A 31 -17.65 4.59 -31.14
CA ARG A 31 -19.10 4.68 -31.43
C ARG A 31 -19.69 5.26 -30.15
N LEU A 32 -20.11 6.52 -30.07
CA LEU A 32 -21.17 7.20 -30.81
C LEU A 32 -22.50 6.42 -30.82
N LEU A 33 -23.32 6.66 -29.79
CA LEU A 33 -24.78 6.67 -29.86
C LEU A 33 -25.25 7.64 -28.75
N LEU A 34 -25.52 8.90 -29.08
CA LEU A 34 -26.80 9.47 -29.53
C LEU A 34 -27.87 9.56 -28.42
N VAL A 35 -27.90 10.75 -27.82
CA VAL A 35 -29.02 11.57 -27.34
C VAL A 35 -30.44 10.99 -27.52
N ALA A 36 -31.21 10.95 -26.43
CA ALA A 36 -32.66 11.10 -26.47
C ALA A 36 -33.12 12.04 -25.34
N LEU A 37 -33.57 13.23 -25.73
CA LEU A 37 -34.33 14.19 -24.94
C LEU A 37 -35.72 13.62 -24.63
N LEU A 38 -36.20 13.79 -23.39
CA LEU A 38 -37.63 13.84 -23.09
C LEU A 38 -37.90 15.00 -22.13
N VAL A 39 -38.39 16.08 -22.75
CA VAL A 39 -39.09 17.21 -22.14
C VAL A 39 -40.41 16.72 -21.57
N GLY A 40 -40.73 17.11 -20.34
CA GLY A 40 -42.04 16.89 -19.71
C GLY A 40 -42.41 18.11 -18.87
N SER A 41 -43.49 18.76 -19.30
CA SER A 41 -43.94 20.11 -18.94
C SER A 41 -45.07 20.10 -17.91
N GLY A 42 -45.20 21.18 -17.13
CA GLY A 42 -46.42 21.59 -16.40
C GLY A 42 -46.51 21.07 -14.97
N GLY A 43 -46.97 21.82 -13.96
CA GLY A 43 -47.55 23.15 -13.89
C GLY A 43 -48.36 23.27 -12.60
N ALA A 44 -48.14 24.37 -11.87
CA ALA A 44 -49.10 25.11 -11.02
C ALA A 44 -49.69 24.52 -9.70
N LEU A 45 -49.34 25.25 -8.62
CA LEU A 45 -50.21 25.89 -7.60
C LEU A 45 -50.88 25.06 -6.47
N ALA A 46 -50.40 25.30 -5.24
CA ALA A 46 -51.16 25.57 -3.99
C ALA A 46 -50.13 25.75 -2.86
N ASP A 47 -49.73 26.97 -2.51
CA ASP A 47 -50.32 27.81 -1.44
C ASP A 47 -50.47 27.07 -0.10
N HIS A 48 -49.50 27.28 0.80
CA HIS A 48 -49.71 27.33 2.26
C HIS A 48 -48.52 28.02 2.93
N ALA A 49 -48.74 29.30 3.26
CA ALA A 49 -47.88 30.07 4.13
C ALA A 49 -48.04 29.60 5.60
N PRO A 50 -46.94 29.61 6.37
CA PRO A 50 -47.02 30.04 7.76
C PRO A 50 -46.22 31.32 7.94
N ASP A 51 -46.92 32.34 8.46
CA ASP A 51 -46.34 33.56 9.00
C ASP A 51 -45.29 33.23 10.07
N HIS A 52 -44.02 33.32 9.72
CA HIS A 52 -42.96 33.50 10.70
C HIS A 52 -42.69 34.98 10.85
N ARG A 53 -43.45 35.56 11.78
CA ARG A 53 -43.18 36.84 12.43
C ARG A 53 -41.68 36.95 12.72
N ALA A 54 -41.03 37.89 12.06
CA ALA A 54 -39.72 38.40 12.44
C ALA A 54 -39.81 38.89 13.90
N SER A 55 -39.26 38.11 14.82
CA SER A 55 -38.88 38.60 16.13
C SER A 55 -37.49 39.18 16.00
N SER A 56 -37.41 40.50 15.91
CA SER A 56 -36.17 41.24 16.07
C SER A 56 -35.71 41.08 17.52
N ALA A 57 -34.96 40.02 17.79
CA ALA A 57 -34.10 39.96 18.97
C ALA A 57 -32.71 40.45 18.51
N ALA A 58 -32.25 41.53 19.13
CA ALA A 58 -30.91 42.05 18.99
C ALA A 58 -29.86 40.93 19.22
N PRO A 59 -28.67 41.00 18.62
CA PRO A 59 -27.61 40.05 18.92
C PRO A 59 -27.16 40.32 20.35
N GLU A 60 -27.64 39.52 21.30
CA GLU A 60 -27.01 39.45 22.61
C GLU A 60 -25.62 38.87 22.37
N SER A 61 -24.62 39.73 22.48
CA SER A 61 -23.20 39.40 22.58
C SER A 61 -22.97 38.63 23.88
N GLY A 62 -23.48 37.40 23.93
CA GLY A 62 -23.24 36.44 24.98
C GLY A 62 -21.98 35.65 24.62
N PHE A 63 -20.93 35.83 25.40
CA PHE A 63 -19.81 34.90 25.43
C PHE A 63 -20.36 33.53 25.85
N ASN A 64 -20.66 32.67 24.88
CA ASN A 64 -20.96 31.27 25.11
C ASN A 64 -19.62 30.53 25.22
N PRO A 65 -19.16 30.17 26.43
CA PRO A 65 -17.89 29.46 26.58
C PRO A 65 -17.89 28.11 25.83
N LEU A 66 -19.07 27.54 25.60
CA LEU A 66 -19.26 26.33 24.80
C LEU A 66 -18.98 26.53 23.31
N SER A 67 -19.34 27.67 22.72
CA SER A 67 -19.00 27.93 21.30
C SER A 67 -17.53 28.27 21.12
N ILE A 68 -16.87 28.81 22.16
CA ILE A 68 -15.41 28.95 22.19
C ILE A 68 -14.76 27.55 22.26
N LEU A 69 -15.27 26.63 23.09
CA LEU A 69 -14.79 25.24 23.07
C LEU A 69 -15.02 24.56 21.70
N GLN A 70 -16.16 24.77 21.06
CA GLN A 70 -16.43 24.21 19.71
C GLN A 70 -15.50 24.76 18.63
N GLN A 71 -15.08 26.02 18.76
CA GLN A 71 -14.08 26.62 17.86
C GLN A 71 -12.66 26.11 18.15
N LEU A 72 -12.35 25.81 19.42
CA LEU A 72 -11.09 25.19 19.84
C LEU A 72 -11.00 23.70 19.49
N THR A 73 -12.14 23.03 19.28
CA THR A 73 -12.20 21.65 18.75
C THR A 73 -12.24 21.59 17.23
N GLY A 74 -11.97 22.70 16.53
CA GLY A 74 -11.64 22.71 15.10
C GLY A 74 -12.63 21.97 14.22
N ASN A 75 -13.73 22.62 13.86
CA ASN A 75 -14.66 22.12 12.85
C ASN A 75 -14.04 22.22 11.44
N SER A 76 -12.97 21.46 11.20
CA SER A 76 -12.40 21.16 9.89
C SER A 76 -13.05 19.86 9.46
N VAL A 77 -14.21 19.92 8.81
CA VAL A 77 -14.85 18.74 8.19
C VAL A 77 -14.12 18.37 6.90
N ASN A 78 -12.83 18.08 7.01
CA ASN A 78 -12.25 16.95 6.29
C ASN A 78 -12.31 15.81 7.30
N GLU A 79 -13.36 15.01 7.22
CA GLU A 79 -13.51 13.83 8.05
C GLU A 79 -12.35 12.89 7.73
N PHE A 80 -11.40 12.78 8.65
CA PHE A 80 -10.28 11.86 8.51
C PHE A 80 -10.83 10.43 8.46
N LEU A 81 -10.31 9.63 7.53
CA LEU A 81 -10.68 8.23 7.40
C LEU A 81 -10.26 7.46 8.65
N ASP A 82 -11.00 6.42 8.98
CA ASP A 82 -10.50 5.43 9.93
C ASP A 82 -9.21 4.80 9.36
N PRO A 83 -8.17 4.53 10.18
CA PRO A 83 -6.92 3.98 9.69
C PRO A 83 -7.08 2.64 8.97
N GLU A 84 -8.10 1.83 9.31
CA GLU A 84 -8.36 0.57 8.62
C GLU A 84 -8.89 0.76 7.19
N VAL A 85 -9.51 1.92 6.94
CA VAL A 85 -9.97 2.33 5.60
C VAL A 85 -8.87 3.06 4.84
N ALA A 86 -8.03 3.84 5.55
CA ALA A 86 -6.93 4.57 4.94
C ALA A 86 -5.77 3.66 4.51
N TYR A 87 -5.54 2.56 5.22
CA TYR A 87 -4.41 1.65 5.01
C TYR A 87 -4.89 0.19 4.96
N VAL A 88 -5.27 -0.25 3.76
CA VAL A 88 -5.82 -1.60 3.57
C VAL A 88 -4.68 -2.59 3.34
N LEU A 89 -4.43 -3.46 4.32
CA LEU A 89 -3.44 -4.54 4.22
C LEU A 89 -4.05 -5.79 3.57
N THR A 90 -3.37 -6.28 2.52
CA THR A 90 -3.59 -7.61 1.95
C THR A 90 -2.31 -8.42 2.01
N THR A 91 -2.41 -9.72 2.28
CA THR A 91 -1.24 -10.61 2.39
C THR A 91 -1.46 -11.90 1.63
N GLU A 92 -0.44 -12.38 0.95
CA GLU A 92 -0.48 -13.64 0.21
C GLU A 92 0.85 -14.39 0.29
N ALA A 93 0.79 -15.73 0.26
CA ALA A 93 1.97 -16.55 0.01
C ALA A 93 2.16 -16.68 -1.50
N ARG A 94 3.18 -16.00 -2.04
CA ARG A 94 3.50 -16.06 -3.47
C ARG A 94 4.02 -17.44 -3.86
N ASP A 95 4.84 -18.02 -3.00
CA ASP A 95 5.41 -19.37 -3.14
C ASP A 95 5.77 -19.93 -1.76
N ALA A 96 6.52 -21.03 -1.75
CA ALA A 96 6.87 -21.76 -0.53
C ALA A 96 7.79 -20.99 0.42
N ASP A 97 8.52 -19.99 -0.08
CA ASP A 97 9.54 -19.25 0.64
C ASP A 97 9.30 -17.73 0.61
N THR A 98 8.21 -17.27 -0.01
CA THR A 98 7.95 -15.84 -0.22
C THR A 98 6.55 -15.47 0.22
N LEU A 99 6.46 -14.56 1.18
CA LEU A 99 5.23 -13.84 1.51
C LEU A 99 5.26 -12.44 0.91
N VAL A 100 4.08 -11.95 0.54
CA VAL A 100 3.88 -10.61 0.04
C VAL A 100 2.86 -9.92 0.92
N ALA A 101 3.21 -8.76 1.45
CA ALA A 101 2.30 -7.86 2.16
C ALA A 101 2.12 -6.59 1.34
N ARG A 102 0.89 -6.30 0.93
CA ARG A 102 0.55 -5.15 0.10
C ARG A 102 -0.36 -4.21 0.88
N PHE A 103 -0.02 -2.93 0.87
CA PHE A 103 -0.89 -1.88 1.36
C PHE A 103 -1.47 -1.11 0.19
N ASP A 104 -2.79 -0.95 0.17
CA ASP A 104 -3.47 0.08 -0.60
C ASP A 104 -3.71 1.27 0.32
N ILE A 105 -3.25 2.45 -0.11
CA ILE A 105 -3.22 3.67 0.72
C ILE A 105 -4.17 4.70 0.10
N ALA A 106 -5.12 5.20 0.88
CA ALA A 106 -6.08 6.19 0.43
C ALA A 106 -5.39 7.50 -0.02
N ASP A 107 -6.03 8.23 -0.93
CA ASP A 107 -5.49 9.50 -1.42
C ASP A 107 -5.38 10.54 -0.29
N GLY A 108 -4.24 11.24 -0.25
CA GLY A 108 -3.91 12.17 0.82
C GLY A 108 -3.40 11.51 2.10
N TYR A 109 -3.19 10.19 2.09
CA TYR A 109 -2.55 9.43 3.18
C TYR A 109 -1.23 8.82 2.72
N TYR A 110 -0.34 8.57 3.68
CA TYR A 110 0.95 7.95 3.41
C TYR A 110 1.45 7.11 4.59
N LEU A 111 2.30 6.13 4.28
CA LEU A 111 2.99 5.28 5.25
C LEU A 111 4.48 5.60 5.26
N TYR A 112 5.10 5.63 6.45
CA TYR A 112 6.54 5.81 6.58
C TYR A 112 7.30 4.51 6.30
N ARG A 113 8.30 4.57 5.43
CA ARG A 113 9.09 3.38 5.05
C ARG A 113 9.85 2.78 6.24
N ASP A 114 10.43 3.62 7.09
CA ASP A 114 11.23 3.21 8.25
C ASP A 114 10.38 2.75 9.44
N LYS A 115 9.06 2.89 9.37
CA LYS A 115 8.12 2.45 10.42
C LYS A 115 7.48 1.10 10.14
N PHE A 116 7.86 0.43 9.05
CA PHE A 116 7.46 -0.95 8.85
C PHE A 116 8.23 -1.89 9.76
N ASN A 117 7.51 -2.81 10.38
CA ASN A 117 8.06 -3.92 11.14
C ASN A 117 7.31 -5.21 10.76
N PHE A 118 8.04 -6.31 10.63
CA PHE A 118 7.45 -7.60 10.27
C PHE A 118 7.97 -8.66 11.24
N THR A 119 7.05 -9.42 11.82
CA THR A 119 7.35 -10.55 12.69
C THR A 119 6.53 -11.75 12.24
N VAL A 120 7.10 -12.95 12.41
CA VAL A 120 6.41 -14.21 12.13
C VAL A 120 6.37 -15.02 13.42
N SER A 121 5.19 -15.48 13.79
CA SER A 121 4.92 -16.34 14.93
C SER A 121 4.14 -17.59 14.49
N ASP A 122 3.99 -18.56 15.39
CA ASP A 122 3.27 -19.82 15.16
C ASP A 122 3.78 -20.66 13.97
N ALA A 123 5.04 -20.44 13.55
CA ALA A 123 5.60 -20.98 12.31
C ALA A 123 6.63 -22.08 12.59
N SER A 124 6.19 -23.33 12.70
CA SER A 124 7.08 -24.45 13.03
C SER A 124 8.15 -24.69 11.97
N GLY A 125 9.42 -24.45 12.34
CA GLY A 125 10.56 -24.62 11.45
C GLY A 125 10.65 -23.59 10.32
N VAL A 126 9.98 -22.43 10.47
CA VAL A 126 10.03 -21.30 9.54
C VAL A 126 10.41 -20.04 10.32
N VAL A 127 11.31 -19.24 9.76
CA VAL A 127 11.70 -17.94 10.30
C VAL A 127 11.67 -16.88 9.20
N LEU A 128 11.40 -15.63 9.59
CA LEU A 128 11.52 -14.49 8.70
C LEU A 128 13.00 -14.25 8.39
N GLY A 129 13.34 -14.27 7.10
CA GLY A 129 14.65 -13.93 6.56
C GLY A 129 14.75 -12.43 6.27
N SER A 130 15.03 -12.07 5.02
CA SER A 130 15.11 -10.67 4.62
C SER A 130 13.76 -10.11 4.18
N THR A 131 13.54 -8.84 4.52
CA THR A 131 12.42 -8.05 4.04
C THR A 131 12.90 -7.06 3.00
N GLN A 132 12.19 -6.99 1.88
CA GLN A 132 12.47 -6.07 0.79
C GLN A 132 11.29 -5.12 0.64
N LEU A 133 11.58 -3.84 0.84
CA LEU A 133 10.66 -2.73 0.62
C LEU A 133 11.23 -1.89 -0.54
N PRO A 134 10.41 -1.48 -1.52
CA PRO A 134 10.86 -0.66 -2.63
C PRO A 134 11.37 0.70 -2.14
N ASP A 135 11.91 1.51 -3.04
CA ASP A 135 12.19 2.90 -2.73
C ASP A 135 10.86 3.68 -2.72
N GLY A 136 10.72 4.57 -1.76
CA GLY A 136 9.59 5.48 -1.57
C GLY A 136 9.88 6.89 -2.07
N LYS A 137 8.95 7.79 -1.78
CA LYS A 137 9.09 9.22 -2.07
C LYS A 137 9.71 9.93 -0.88
N ILE A 138 10.67 10.81 -1.12
CA ILE A 138 11.18 11.68 -0.07
C ILE A 138 10.15 12.79 0.22
N LYS A 139 9.80 12.95 1.49
CA LYS A 139 8.92 13.98 2.02
C LYS A 139 9.63 14.71 3.15
N ASP A 140 9.63 16.04 3.10
CA ASP A 140 10.04 16.85 4.26
C ASP A 140 8.80 17.01 5.17
N ASP A 141 8.75 16.19 6.22
CA ASP A 141 7.73 16.24 7.26
C ASP A 141 8.08 17.27 8.35
N ALA A 142 7.08 17.96 8.87
CA ALA A 142 7.27 19.02 9.86
C ALA A 142 7.74 18.51 11.24
N TYR A 143 7.45 17.25 11.58
CA TYR A 143 7.77 16.65 12.87
C TYR A 143 9.07 15.83 12.80
N PHE A 144 9.25 15.06 11.74
CA PHE A 144 10.36 14.13 11.58
C PHE A 144 11.45 14.59 10.60
N GLY A 145 11.22 15.70 9.90
CA GLY A 145 12.12 16.18 8.86
C GLY A 145 12.05 15.32 7.61
N ARG A 146 13.19 15.08 6.98
CA ARG A 146 13.23 14.35 5.70
C ARG A 146 13.02 12.85 5.91
N MET A 147 11.87 12.36 5.47
CA MET A 147 11.45 10.96 5.58
C MET A 147 11.17 10.36 4.22
N GLU A 148 11.25 9.04 4.12
CA GLU A 148 10.84 8.29 2.94
C GLU A 148 9.46 7.68 3.19
N VAL A 149 8.52 7.93 2.29
CA VAL A 149 7.10 7.59 2.46
C VAL A 149 6.52 6.91 1.22
N TYR A 150 5.46 6.14 1.41
CA TYR A 150 4.66 5.57 0.32
C TYR A 150 3.30 6.21 0.25
N TYR A 151 2.87 6.50 -0.96
CA TYR A 151 1.54 6.99 -1.32
C TYR A 151 0.88 5.99 -2.26
N HIS A 152 -0.44 5.91 -2.23
CA HIS A 152 -1.29 5.02 -3.04
C HIS A 152 -1.09 3.52 -2.80
N GLY A 153 0.14 3.06 -2.59
CA GLY A 153 0.40 1.70 -2.15
C GLY A 153 1.87 1.35 -2.02
N VAL A 154 2.12 0.18 -1.43
CA VAL A 154 3.45 -0.43 -1.30
C VAL A 154 3.33 -1.94 -1.24
N GLU A 155 4.28 -2.65 -1.84
CA GLU A 155 4.42 -4.10 -1.74
C GLU A 155 5.73 -4.43 -0.99
N ALA A 156 5.62 -5.12 0.14
CA ALA A 156 6.73 -5.67 0.89
C ALA A 156 6.89 -7.16 0.56
N VAL A 157 8.09 -7.55 0.13
CA VAL A 157 8.44 -8.95 -0.14
C VAL A 157 9.21 -9.49 1.06
N LEU A 158 8.66 -10.52 1.70
CA LEU A 158 9.22 -11.14 2.89
C LEU A 158 9.75 -12.52 2.51
N LEU A 159 11.07 -12.68 2.53
CA LEU A 159 11.72 -13.96 2.27
C LEU A 159 11.74 -14.80 3.55
N MET A 160 11.24 -16.01 3.45
CA MET A 160 11.19 -16.99 4.54
C MET A 160 12.37 -17.93 4.44
N GLN A 161 12.85 -18.36 5.60
CA GLN A 161 13.81 -19.46 5.70
C GLN A 161 13.11 -20.62 6.40
N ARG A 162 13.16 -21.81 5.80
CA ARG A 162 12.41 -22.96 6.29
C ARG A 162 13.25 -24.22 6.36
N ALA A 163 13.01 -25.02 7.38
CA ALA A 163 13.65 -26.32 7.60
C ALA A 163 12.80 -27.50 7.09
N THR A 164 11.54 -27.25 6.72
CA THR A 164 10.57 -28.28 6.31
C THR A 164 10.09 -28.02 4.88
N THR A 165 9.61 -29.06 4.19
CA THR A 165 9.06 -28.94 2.82
C THR A 165 7.54 -29.00 2.77
N GLY A 166 6.85 -29.36 3.87
CA GLY A 166 5.38 -29.44 3.93
C GLY A 166 4.70 -28.06 3.96
N ALA A 167 3.37 -27.98 3.86
CA ALA A 167 2.70 -26.70 4.10
C ALA A 167 2.86 -26.29 5.58
N VAL A 168 3.09 -25.00 5.86
CA VAL A 168 3.32 -24.50 7.22
C VAL A 168 2.36 -23.35 7.52
N PRO A 169 1.42 -23.50 8.48
CA PRO A 169 0.64 -22.38 8.98
C PRO A 169 1.56 -21.43 9.77
N LEU A 170 1.26 -20.14 9.71
CA LEU A 170 1.96 -19.11 10.46
C LEU A 170 1.06 -17.90 10.70
N THR A 171 1.47 -17.06 11.65
CA THR A 171 0.92 -15.73 11.89
C THR A 171 1.95 -14.69 11.47
N LEU A 172 1.58 -13.78 10.57
CA LEU A 172 2.38 -12.62 10.19
C LEU A 172 1.85 -11.41 10.95
N GLU A 173 2.69 -10.74 11.74
CA GLU A 173 2.36 -9.43 12.30
C GLU A 173 3.08 -8.34 11.52
N VAL A 174 2.30 -7.33 11.10
CA VAL A 174 2.77 -6.20 10.30
C VAL A 174 2.57 -4.93 11.11
N GLY A 175 3.66 -4.39 11.63
CA GLY A 175 3.73 -3.07 12.24
C GLY A 175 3.90 -1.98 11.18
N TYR A 176 3.15 -0.88 11.29
CA TYR A 176 3.24 0.27 10.39
C TYR A 176 2.75 1.55 11.06
N GLN A 177 3.11 2.69 10.46
CA GLN A 177 2.61 4.00 10.88
C GLN A 177 2.42 4.91 9.66
N GLY A 178 1.35 5.70 9.68
CA GLY A 178 1.04 6.66 8.63
C GLY A 178 0.43 7.95 9.14
N CYS A 179 0.36 8.92 8.24
CA CYS A 179 -0.29 10.20 8.46
C CYS A 179 -1.10 10.62 7.23
N ALA A 180 -2.00 11.57 7.42
CA ALA A 180 -2.67 12.31 6.39
C ALA A 180 -1.92 13.61 6.08
N ASP A 181 -1.88 14.02 4.82
CA ASP A 181 -1.33 15.32 4.41
C ASP A 181 -2.06 16.51 5.04
N ALA A 182 -3.32 16.30 5.45
CA ALA A 182 -4.11 17.29 6.20
C ALA A 182 -3.67 17.46 7.68
N GLY A 183 -2.59 16.80 8.10
CA GLY A 183 -1.91 17.07 9.37
C GLY A 183 -2.24 16.14 10.53
N LEU A 184 -2.99 15.04 10.28
CA LEU A 184 -3.25 14.00 11.28
C LEU A 184 -2.23 12.87 11.16
N CYS A 185 -1.60 12.47 12.26
CA CYS A 185 -0.76 11.28 12.32
C CYS A 185 -1.39 10.21 13.21
N TYR A 186 -1.48 8.99 12.70
CA TYR A 186 -1.98 7.86 13.47
C TYR A 186 -0.86 7.30 14.37
N PRO A 187 -1.20 6.72 15.53
CA PRO A 187 -0.22 5.99 16.33
C PRO A 187 0.34 4.78 15.55
N PRO A 188 1.47 4.19 15.98
CA PRO A 188 1.93 2.92 15.46
C PRO A 188 0.85 1.84 15.60
N MET A 189 0.61 1.08 14.54
CA MET A 189 -0.40 0.03 14.48
C MET A 189 0.24 -1.29 14.11
N THR A 190 -0.37 -2.38 14.57
CA THR A 190 0.03 -3.75 14.21
C THR A 190 -1.20 -4.50 13.71
N LYS A 191 -1.05 -5.19 12.58
CA LYS A 191 -2.06 -6.11 12.04
C LYS A 191 -1.51 -7.53 12.04
N SER A 192 -2.24 -8.45 12.66
CA SER A 192 -1.90 -9.88 12.67
C SER A 192 -2.75 -10.60 11.63
N VAL A 193 -2.11 -11.35 10.75
CA VAL A 193 -2.77 -12.11 9.68
C VAL A 193 -2.30 -13.56 9.74
N ALA A 194 -3.25 -14.50 9.86
CA ALA A 194 -2.97 -15.92 9.78
C ALA A 194 -2.96 -16.37 8.31
N LEU A 195 -1.93 -17.09 7.90
CA LEU A 195 -1.80 -17.64 6.55
C LEU A 195 -1.00 -18.94 6.55
N THR A 196 -0.98 -19.63 5.41
CA THR A 196 -0.25 -20.88 5.25
C THR A 196 0.76 -20.72 4.12
N LEU A 197 2.04 -20.97 4.39
CA LEU A 197 3.03 -21.17 3.34
C LEU A 197 2.74 -22.50 2.63
N PRO A 198 2.69 -22.53 1.29
CA PRO A 198 2.52 -23.76 0.56
C PRO A 198 3.72 -24.70 0.75
N ALA A 199 3.54 -25.96 0.41
CA ALA A 199 4.63 -26.93 0.40
C ALA A 199 5.71 -26.51 -0.61
N ALA A 200 6.98 -26.64 -0.20
CA ALA A 200 8.10 -26.43 -1.11
C ALA A 200 8.12 -27.54 -2.17
N PRO A 201 8.37 -27.20 -3.45
CA PRO A 201 8.52 -28.22 -4.47
C PRO A 201 9.68 -29.14 -4.07
N ALA A 202 9.44 -30.45 -4.06
CA ALA A 202 10.50 -31.42 -3.85
C ALA A 202 11.58 -31.20 -4.91
N GLN A 203 12.77 -30.75 -4.51
CA GLN A 203 13.91 -30.72 -5.41
C GLN A 203 14.12 -32.16 -5.89
N ARG A 204 13.89 -32.42 -7.19
CA ARG A 204 14.27 -33.69 -7.81
C ARG A 204 15.78 -33.82 -7.65
N GLN A 205 16.20 -34.58 -6.64
CA GLN A 205 17.59 -34.98 -6.47
C GLN A 205 18.02 -35.62 -7.79
N GLY A 206 19.11 -35.09 -8.34
CA GLY A 206 19.59 -35.42 -9.68
C GLY A 206 19.62 -36.92 -9.91
N LEU A 207 18.97 -37.32 -11.00
CA LEU A 207 19.14 -38.60 -11.68
C LEU A 207 20.63 -38.88 -11.84
N THR A 208 21.19 -39.76 -11.02
CA THR A 208 22.54 -40.28 -11.18
C THR A 208 22.56 -41.16 -12.43
N ILE A 209 23.05 -40.61 -13.53
CA ILE A 209 23.43 -41.39 -14.72
C ILE A 209 24.69 -42.17 -14.32
N GLY A 210 24.56 -43.48 -14.15
CA GLY A 210 25.67 -44.37 -13.77
C GLY A 210 26.72 -44.51 -14.88
N PRO A 211 27.99 -44.82 -14.53
CA PRO A 211 29.02 -45.08 -15.53
C PRO A 211 28.82 -46.48 -16.12
N GLY A 212 28.78 -46.57 -17.45
CA GLY A 212 28.91 -47.81 -18.22
C GLY A 212 30.36 -48.18 -18.47
#